data_AF-A0A920P122-F1
#
_entry.id   AF-A0A920P122-F1
#
_cell.length_a   1.000
_cell.length_b   1.000
_cell.length_c   1.000
_cell.angle_alpha   90.00
_cell.angle_beta   90.00
_cell.angle_gamma   90.00
#
_symmetry.space_group_name_H-M   'P 1'
#
loop_
_entity.id
_entity.type
_entity.pdbx_description
1 polymer ?
#
loop_
_entity_poly.entity_id
_entity_poly.type
_entity_poly.pdbx_seq_one_letter_code
_entity_poly.pdbx_strand_id
1 'polypeptide(L)'
;MKFLTNLENGLSEIYEPGKSLSKEFENHKEQIDNFFKLKKNGVIENTQIFIETYIRPIKVIIVGAVHIAQYLVDFAKSLNFEICIIDPRGYFASEQRFPDMKIINKWPDEAFKEMEKK
;
A
#
# COMPACT_ATOMS: atom_id res chain seq x y z
N MET A 1 4.48 -0.22 -7.01
CA MET A 1 5.27 0.16 -8.20
C MET A 1 6.70 -0.25 -7.95
N LYS A 2 7.45 -0.67 -8.97
CA LYS A 2 8.87 -0.98 -8.81
C LYS A 2 9.70 -0.20 -9.80
N PHE A 3 10.88 0.21 -9.37
CA PHE A 3 11.89 0.80 -10.25
C PHE A 3 13.01 -0.22 -10.39
N LEU A 4 13.37 -0.46 -11.65
CA LEU A 4 14.56 -1.20 -12.03
C LEU A 4 15.61 -0.16 -12.37
N THR A 5 16.81 -0.31 -11.85
CA THR A 5 17.94 0.56 -12.17
C THR A 5 19.15 -0.30 -12.45
N ASN A 6 19.74 -0.19 -13.64
CA ASN A 6 21.08 -0.73 -13.89
C ASN A 6 22.10 0.25 -13.28
N LEU A 7 22.89 -0.24 -12.31
CA LEU A 7 23.88 0.52 -11.58
C LEU A 7 25.16 0.83 -12.40
N GLU A 8 25.41 0.13 -13.51
CA GLU A 8 26.56 0.39 -14.39
C GLU A 8 26.35 1.63 -15.26
N ASN A 9 25.14 1.81 -15.80
CA ASN A 9 24.83 2.84 -16.78
C ASN A 9 23.78 3.86 -16.30
N GLY A 10 23.16 3.63 -15.14
CA GLY A 10 22.13 4.49 -14.56
C GLY A 10 20.76 4.40 -15.23
N LEU A 11 20.58 3.54 -16.24
CA LEU A 11 19.31 3.38 -16.94
C LEU A 11 18.26 2.82 -15.98
N SER A 12 17.09 3.46 -15.95
CA SER A 12 16.00 3.04 -15.07
C SER A 12 14.69 2.88 -15.81
N GLU A 13 13.89 1.90 -15.39
CA GLU A 13 12.58 1.59 -15.95
C GLU A 13 11.59 1.24 -14.83
N ILE A 14 10.31 1.58 -15.03
CA ILE A 14 9.24 1.18 -14.11
C ILE A 14 8.76 -0.20 -14.51
N TYR A 15 8.83 -1.14 -13.56
CA TYR A 15 8.27 -2.48 -13.74
C TYR A 15 6.80 -2.52 -13.30
N GLU A 16 5.95 -3.02 -14.20
CA GLU A 16 4.56 -3.36 -13.94
C GLU A 16 4.27 -4.78 -14.45
N PRO A 17 3.61 -5.64 -13.64
CA PRO A 17 3.24 -6.98 -14.08
C PRO A 17 2.42 -6.96 -15.37
N GLY A 18 2.85 -7.72 -16.37
CA GLY A 18 2.16 -7.83 -17.66
C GLY A 18 2.54 -6.79 -18.72
N LYS A 19 3.35 -5.77 -18.39
CA LYS A 19 3.97 -4.88 -19.39
C LYS A 19 5.29 -5.48 -19.92
N SER A 20 5.61 -5.14 -21.17
CA SER A 20 6.94 -5.45 -21.74
C SER A 20 8.00 -4.64 -21.03
N LEU A 21 9.17 -5.23 -20.83
CA LEU A 21 10.36 -4.54 -20.35
C LEU A 21 11.26 -4.19 -21.54
N SER A 22 12.18 -3.25 -21.34
CA SER A 22 13.30 -3.07 -22.26
C SER A 22 14.23 -4.30 -22.27
N LYS A 23 14.95 -4.49 -23.39
CA LYS A 23 15.88 -5.63 -23.59
C LYS A 23 16.91 -5.78 -22.47
N GLU A 24 17.26 -4.67 -21.82
CA GLU A 24 18.19 -4.60 -20.69
C GLU A 24 17.71 -5.46 -19.50
N PHE A 25 16.42 -5.38 -19.17
CA PHE A 25 15.85 -6.04 -18.00
C PHE A 25 15.07 -7.32 -18.35
N GLU A 26 14.72 -7.51 -19.63
CA GLU A 26 13.91 -8.64 -20.09
C GLU A 26 14.56 -10.00 -19.82
N ASN A 27 15.89 -10.09 -19.94
CA ASN A 27 16.65 -11.31 -19.64
C ASN A 27 16.60 -11.72 -18.16
N HIS A 28 16.22 -10.80 -17.26
CA HIS A 28 16.17 -11.02 -15.81
C HIS A 28 14.74 -11.00 -15.26
N LYS A 29 13.74 -11.14 -16.14
CA LYS A 29 12.32 -11.03 -15.78
C LYS A 29 11.91 -11.98 -14.67
N GLU A 30 12.39 -13.23 -14.67
CA GLU A 30 12.03 -14.21 -13.65
C GLU A 30 12.54 -13.80 -12.26
N GLN A 31 13.77 -13.30 -12.17
CA GLN A 31 14.33 -12.79 -10.92
C GLN A 31 13.55 -11.53 -10.46
N ILE A 32 13.24 -10.62 -11.39
CA ILE A 32 12.45 -9.43 -11.11
C ILE A 32 11.06 -9.80 -10.55
N ASP A 33 10.40 -10.79 -11.16
CA ASP A 33 9.10 -11.31 -10.72
C ASP A 33 9.18 -11.95 -9.32
N ASN A 34 10.28 -12.62 -9.00
CA ASN A 34 10.49 -13.18 -7.66
C ASN A 34 10.69 -12.09 -6.60
N PHE A 35 11.52 -11.08 -6.89
CA PHE A 35 11.62 -9.90 -6.04
C PHE A 35 10.26 -9.21 -5.89
N PHE A 36 9.43 -9.20 -6.95
CA PHE A 36 8.07 -8.68 -6.91
C PHE A 36 7.18 -9.39 -5.90
N LYS A 37 7.14 -10.73 -5.95
CA LYS A 37 6.37 -11.55 -4.99
C LYS A 37 6.83 -11.34 -3.55
N LEU A 38 8.15 -11.23 -3.33
CA LEU A 38 8.73 -11.11 -2.00
C LEU A 38 8.62 -9.70 -1.39
N LYS A 39 8.22 -8.69 -2.17
CA LYS A 39 8.17 -7.28 -1.75
C LYS A 39 9.48 -6.76 -1.14
N LYS A 40 10.62 -7.24 -1.64
CA LYS A 40 11.95 -6.86 -1.18
C LYS A 40 12.64 -5.92 -2.17
N ASN A 41 13.52 -5.09 -1.63
CA ASN A 41 14.51 -4.34 -2.39
C ASN A 41 15.80 -5.16 -2.47
N GLY A 42 16.62 -4.92 -3.49
CA GLY A 42 17.95 -5.52 -3.57
C GLY A 42 18.49 -5.56 -4.99
N VAL A 43 19.70 -6.06 -5.12
CA VAL A 43 20.37 -6.29 -6.41
C VAL A 43 20.18 -7.74 -6.80
N ILE A 44 19.87 -8.00 -8.08
CA ILE A 44 19.79 -9.37 -8.60
C ILE A 44 21.20 -9.97 -8.60
N GLU A 45 21.34 -11.17 -8.02
CA GLU A 45 22.63 -11.87 -7.93
C GLU A 45 23.34 -11.97 -9.29
N ASN A 46 24.65 -11.70 -9.29
CA ASN A 46 25.52 -11.69 -10.48
C ASN A 46 25.12 -10.68 -11.57
N THR A 47 24.39 -9.63 -11.20
CA THR A 47 24.06 -8.51 -12.10
C THR A 47 24.29 -7.18 -11.38
N GLN A 48 24.17 -6.08 -12.11
CA GLN A 48 24.13 -4.72 -11.56
C GLN A 48 22.71 -4.13 -11.59
N ILE A 49 21.67 -4.97 -11.62
CA ILE A 49 20.28 -4.51 -11.65
C ILE A 49 19.77 -4.42 -10.21
N PHE A 50 19.56 -3.19 -9.75
CA PHE A 50 18.89 -2.89 -8.50
C PHE A 50 17.37 -2.80 -8.69
N ILE A 51 16.63 -3.40 -7.78
CA ILE A 51 15.18 -3.37 -7.73
C ILE A 51 14.75 -2.61 -6.48
N GLU A 52 14.06 -1.50 -6.68
CA GLU A 52 13.41 -0.73 -5.63
C GLU A 52 11.90 -0.99 -5.64
N THR A 53 11.34 -1.39 -4.50
CA THR A 53 9.92 -1.69 -4.33
C THR A 53 9.21 -0.60 -3.55
N TYR A 54 8.28 0.08 -4.21
CA TYR A 54 7.34 0.99 -3.55
C TYR A 54 6.03 0.25 -3.29
N ILE A 55 5.79 -0.03 -2.00
CA ILE A 55 4.55 -0.63 -1.49
C ILE A 55 3.61 0.52 -1.12
N ARG A 56 2.31 0.37 -1.42
CA ARG A 56 1.31 1.32 -0.92
C ARG A 56 1.28 1.28 0.62
N PRO A 57 0.98 2.41 1.29
CA PRO A 57 0.77 2.41 2.74
C PRO A 57 -0.20 1.29 3.16
N ILE A 58 0.06 0.72 4.34
CA ILE A 58 -0.84 -0.28 4.91
C ILE A 58 -2.16 0.42 5.24
N LYS A 59 -3.26 -0.13 4.73
CA LYS A 59 -4.61 0.35 5.02
C LYS A 59 -5.15 -0.37 6.25
N VAL A 60 -5.59 0.39 7.24
CA VAL A 60 -6.23 -0.12 8.45
C VAL A 60 -7.70 0.31 8.45
N ILE A 61 -8.59 -0.67 8.43
CA ILE A 61 -10.04 -0.44 8.44
C ILE A 61 -10.55 -0.81 9.84
N ILE A 62 -11.03 0.19 10.57
CA ILE A 62 -11.55 0.04 11.92
C ILE A 62 -13.08 0.03 11.85
N VAL A 63 -13.69 -1.10 12.20
CA VAL A 63 -15.15 -1.25 12.25
C VAL A 63 -15.62 -1.08 13.69
N GLY A 64 -16.41 -0.04 13.93
CA GLY A 64 -16.84 0.39 15.26
C GLY A 64 -16.00 1.55 15.79
N ALA A 65 -16.66 2.63 16.19
CA ALA A 65 -16.05 3.89 16.62
C ALA A 65 -16.26 4.17 18.12
N VAL A 66 -16.38 3.12 18.93
CA VAL A 66 -16.49 3.25 20.39
C VAL A 66 -15.14 3.57 21.04
N HIS A 67 -15.08 3.76 22.35
CA HIS A 67 -13.94 4.36 23.06
C HIS A 67 -12.56 3.78 22.70
N ILE A 68 -12.44 2.46 22.57
CA ILE A 68 -11.17 1.80 22.23
C ILE A 68 -10.61 2.18 20.84
N ALA A 69 -11.49 2.55 19.91
CA ALA A 69 -11.09 2.93 18.56
C ALA A 69 -10.26 4.21 18.53
N GLN A 70 -10.48 5.15 19.46
CA GLN A 70 -9.71 6.39 19.54
C GLN A 70 -8.23 6.09 19.83
N TYR A 71 -7.97 5.27 20.85
CA TYR A 71 -6.60 4.85 21.19
C TYR A 71 -5.95 4.03 20.06
N LEU A 72 -6.71 3.17 19.39
CA LEU A 72 -6.21 2.40 18.26
C LEU A 72 -5.83 3.30 17.08
N VAL A 73 -6.65 4.32 16.78
CA VAL A 73 -6.37 5.30 15.73
C VAL A 73 -5.11 6.09 16.06
N ASP A 74 -4.96 6.58 17.28
CA ASP A 74 -3.78 7.36 17.69
C ASP A 74 -2.49 6.53 17.58
N PHE A 75 -2.54 5.27 18.02
CA PHE A 75 -1.41 4.35 17.84
C PHE A 75 -1.12 4.09 16.36
N ALA A 76 -2.13 3.78 15.56
CA ALA A 76 -1.96 3.49 14.13
C ALA A 76 -1.46 4.70 13.33
N LYS A 77 -1.84 5.93 13.71
CA LYS A 77 -1.35 7.17 13.11
C LYS A 77 0.17 7.28 13.23
N SER A 78 0.74 6.89 14.38
CA SER A 78 2.18 6.92 14.62
C SER A 78 2.98 5.97 13.71
N LEU A 79 2.32 4.96 13.13
CA LEU A 79 2.92 3.97 12.22
C LEU A 79 2.77 4.34 10.74
N ASN A 80 2.27 5.54 10.45
CA ASN A 80 2.08 6.06 9.09
C ASN A 80 1.14 5.18 8.23
N PHE A 81 0.11 4.60 8.88
CA PHE A 81 -0.94 3.83 8.22
C PHE A 81 -2.02 4.72 7.63
N GLU A 82 -2.64 4.26 6.52
CA GLU A 82 -3.84 4.88 5.97
C GLU A 82 -5.06 4.32 6.72
N ILE A 83 -5.69 5.13 7.56
CA ILE A 83 -6.75 4.67 8.46
C ILE A 83 -8.12 5.08 7.92
N CYS A 84 -9.08 4.16 7.99
CA CYS A 84 -10.49 4.41 7.68
C CYS A 84 -11.37 3.85 8.80
N ILE A 85 -12.35 4.63 9.24
CA ILE A 85 -13.26 4.25 10.32
C ILE A 85 -14.66 4.04 9.74
N ILE A 86 -15.28 2.92 10.09
CA ILE A 86 -16.64 2.58 9.68
C ILE A 86 -17.49 2.43 10.94
N ASP A 87 -18.51 3.28 11.10
CA ASP A 87 -19.56 3.08 12.11
C ASP A 87 -20.85 3.75 11.62
N PRO A 88 -21.98 3.00 11.49
CA PRO A 88 -23.24 3.56 11.03
C PRO A 88 -23.80 4.63 12.00
N ARG A 89 -23.34 4.63 13.25
CA ARG A 89 -23.78 5.58 14.27
C ARG A 89 -22.87 6.80 14.22
N GLY A 90 -23.30 7.83 13.48
CA GLY A 90 -22.54 9.07 13.28
C GLY A 90 -22.09 9.78 14.56
N TYR A 91 -22.84 9.65 15.66
CA TYR A 91 -22.42 10.17 16.96
C TYR A 91 -21.11 9.54 17.45
N PHE A 92 -20.88 8.26 17.17
CA PHE A 92 -19.64 7.59 17.54
C PHE A 92 -18.52 7.93 16.55
N ALA A 93 -18.76 7.82 15.24
CA ALA A 93 -17.77 8.15 14.22
C ALA A 93 -17.97 9.57 13.67
N SER A 94 -17.39 10.56 14.35
CA SER A 94 -17.47 11.99 14.01
C SER A 94 -16.08 12.62 13.89
N GLU A 95 -15.95 13.69 13.09
CA GLU A 95 -14.72 14.47 12.94
C GLU A 95 -14.15 14.96 14.29
N GLN A 96 -15.03 15.37 15.22
CA GLN A 96 -14.61 15.82 16.55
C GLN A 96 -13.87 14.73 17.36
N ARG A 97 -14.22 13.46 17.15
CA ARG A 97 -13.62 12.31 17.85
C ARG A 97 -12.45 11.71 17.08
N PHE A 98 -12.43 11.89 15.76
CA PHE A 98 -11.42 11.33 14.87
C PHE A 98 -10.99 12.39 13.84
N PRO A 99 -10.26 13.41 14.27
CA PRO A 99 -9.85 14.51 13.38
C PRO A 99 -8.91 14.00 12.28
N ASP A 100 -9.11 14.55 11.08
CA ASP A 100 -8.36 14.28 9.85
C ASP A 100 -8.45 12.83 9.36
N MET A 101 -9.46 12.08 9.83
CA MET A 101 -9.65 10.67 9.48
C MET A 101 -10.71 10.48 8.41
N LYS A 102 -10.51 9.46 7.58
CA LYS A 102 -11.56 9.02 6.67
C LYS A 102 -12.63 8.27 7.45
N ILE A 103 -13.84 8.82 7.47
CA ILE A 103 -15.00 8.26 8.18
C ILE A 103 -16.07 7.83 7.17
N ILE A 104 -16.63 6.63 7.37
CA ILE A 104 -17.76 6.10 6.60
C ILE A 104 -18.89 5.77 7.58
N ASN A 105 -19.95 6.58 7.57
CA ASN A 105 -21.11 6.37 8.42
C ASN A 105 -22.16 5.45 7.78
N LYS A 106 -21.77 4.19 7.57
CA LYS A 106 -22.61 3.15 6.97
C LYS A 106 -22.45 1.83 7.70
N TRP A 107 -23.33 0.87 7.43
CA TRP A 107 -23.10 -0.49 7.88
C TRP A 107 -21.86 -1.08 7.20
N PRO A 108 -21.12 -1.99 7.86
CA PRO A 108 -19.87 -2.52 7.32
C PRO A 108 -20.01 -3.13 5.92
N ASP A 109 -21.09 -3.87 5.65
CA ASP A 109 -21.33 -4.50 4.36
C ASP A 109 -21.54 -3.46 3.24
N GLU A 110 -22.25 -2.37 3.50
CA GLU A 110 -22.42 -1.26 2.57
C GLU A 110 -21.09 -0.54 2.30
N ALA A 111 -20.32 -0.26 3.37
CA ALA A 111 -19.03 0.39 3.27
C ALA A 111 -18.03 -0.43 2.44
N PHE A 112 -17.94 -1.75 2.69
CA PHE A 112 -17.04 -2.62 1.93
C PHE A 112 -17.44 -2.73 0.45
N LYS A 113 -18.74 -2.81 0.13
CA LYS A 113 -19.23 -2.80 -1.26
C LYS A 113 -18.83 -1.52 -2.02
N GLU A 114 -18.72 -0.38 -1.34
CA GLU A 114 -18.24 0.86 -1.95
C GLU A 114 -16.72 0.92 -2.09
N MET A 115 -15.99 0.27 -1.19
CA MET A 115 -14.53 0.18 -1.23
C MET A 115 -14.04 -0.78 -2.33
N GLU A 116 -14.73 -1.89 -2.57
CA GLU A 116 -14.39 -2.86 -3.62
C GLU A 116 -14.53 -2.30 -5.05
N LYS A 117 -15.32 -1.25 -5.23
CA LYS A 117 -15.53 -0.58 -6.52
C LYS A 117 -14.40 0.39 -6.92
N LYS A 118 -13.38 0.56 -6.08
CA LYS A 118 -12.24 1.46 -6.29
C LYS A 118 -10.93 0.70 -6.41
#